data_AF-A0A1D9NYI0-F1
#
_entry.id   AF-A0A1D9NYI0-F1
#
_cell.length_a   1.000
_cell.length_b   1.000
_cell.length_c   1.000
_cell.angle_alpha   90.00
_cell.angle_beta   90.00
_cell.angle_gamma   90.00
#
_symmetry.space_group_name_H-M   'P 1'
#
loop_
_entity.id
_entity.type
_entity.pdbx_description
1 polymer ?
#
loop_
_entity_poly.entity_id
_entity_poly.type
_entity_poly.pdbx_seq_one_letter_code
_entity_poly.pdbx_strand_id
1 'polypeptide(L)'
;MGGRGTFAAGNPVPYVYEVDTSFFSEGKYNGIKVLKGKDGTGKHGLPESSHSSIAYLKMNPDGTFNTMRIYDEKHRLRVEIAYHSEQSIGKGQQRVLHYHTYGKEFSSGQSTEFSRTTHILHKNSKLYKKYKKFFRGVNI
;
A
#
# COMPACT_ATOMS: atom_id res chain seq x y z
N MET A 1 16.04 14.42 -3.37
CA MET A 1 16.46 13.00 -3.30
C MET A 1 15.20 12.15 -3.19
N GLY A 2 14.77 11.51 -4.28
CA GLY A 2 13.57 10.66 -4.32
C GLY A 2 13.85 9.47 -5.21
N GLY A 3 14.44 8.43 -4.63
CA GLY A 3 14.92 7.25 -5.35
C GLY A 3 13.76 6.46 -5.93
N ARG A 4 13.36 6.81 -7.15
CA ARG A 4 12.65 5.92 -8.06
C ARG A 4 13.58 4.75 -8.33
N GLY A 5 13.10 3.53 -8.12
CA GLY A 5 13.79 2.32 -8.54
C GLY A 5 13.85 2.30 -10.06
N THR A 6 14.80 3.04 -10.61
CA THR A 6 15.25 2.93 -11.98
C THR A 6 15.75 1.50 -12.14
N PHE A 7 15.25 0.82 -13.17
CA PHE A 7 15.87 -0.38 -13.71
C PHE A 7 17.28 -0.01 -14.16
N ALA A 8 18.23 -0.04 -13.23
CA ALA A 8 19.65 0.12 -13.52
C ALA A 8 20.19 -1.26 -13.90
N ALA A 9 20.40 -1.43 -15.21
CA ALA A 9 21.40 -2.31 -15.80
C ALA A 9 21.48 -3.75 -15.24
N GLY A 10 20.64 -4.66 -15.76
CA GLY A 10 20.96 -6.10 -15.85
C GLY A 10 21.20 -6.89 -14.55
N ASN A 11 21.19 -6.27 -13.38
CA ASN A 11 21.33 -6.93 -12.08
C ASN A 11 19.94 -7.10 -11.46
N PRO A 12 19.57 -8.30 -10.98
CA PRO A 12 18.32 -8.51 -10.28
C PRO A 12 18.32 -7.64 -9.03
N VAL A 13 17.54 -6.56 -9.04
CA VAL A 13 17.39 -5.71 -7.85
C VAL A 13 16.80 -6.60 -6.76
N PRO A 14 17.52 -6.83 -5.64
CA PRO A 14 17.08 -7.78 -4.63
C PRO A 14 15.73 -7.35 -4.09
N TYR A 15 14.81 -8.31 -3.96
CA TYR A 15 13.48 -8.05 -3.41
C TYR A 15 13.62 -7.53 -1.97
N VAL A 16 13.24 -6.26 -1.78
CA VAL A 16 13.43 -5.46 -0.57
C VAL A 16 12.26 -5.55 0.43
N TYR A 17 11.28 -6.40 0.14
CA TYR A 17 10.16 -6.67 1.04
C TYR A 17 10.23 -8.10 1.55
N GLU A 18 9.59 -8.37 2.67
CA GLU A 18 9.44 -9.71 3.21
C GLU A 18 8.04 -9.87 3.80
N VAL A 19 7.62 -11.13 3.95
CA VAL A 19 6.33 -11.44 4.56
C VAL A 19 6.43 -11.18 6.05
N ASP A 20 5.52 -10.35 6.55
CA ASP A 20 5.47 -10.01 7.96
C ASP A 20 4.63 -11.04 8.72
N THR A 21 5.31 -11.94 9.42
CA THR A 21 4.68 -12.98 10.25
C THR A 21 4.50 -12.55 11.71
N SER A 22 4.93 -11.34 12.09
CA SER A 22 4.85 -10.87 13.48
C SER A 22 3.42 -10.69 13.98
N PHE A 23 2.45 -10.50 13.06
CA PHE A 23 1.03 -10.34 13.39
C PHE A 23 0.18 -11.58 13.07
N PHE A 24 0.61 -12.37 12.08
CA PHE A 24 -0.11 -13.53 11.59
C PHE A 24 0.89 -14.62 11.25
N SER A 25 0.78 -15.80 11.86
CA SER A 25 1.74 -16.89 11.68
C SER A 25 1.88 -17.35 10.22
N GLU A 26 0.82 -17.21 9.42
CA GLU A 26 0.83 -17.52 7.98
C GLU A 26 1.32 -16.34 7.11
N GLY A 27 1.65 -15.20 7.71
CA GLY A 27 2.04 -13.99 7.00
C GLY A 27 0.92 -13.40 6.13
N LYS A 28 -0.33 -13.75 6.44
CA LYS A 28 -1.52 -13.35 5.69
C LYS A 28 -2.60 -12.87 6.64
N TYR A 29 -3.34 -11.85 6.23
CA TYR A 29 -4.56 -11.41 6.89
C TYR A 29 -5.73 -11.51 5.93
N ASN A 30 -6.77 -12.27 6.28
CA ASN A 30 -7.92 -12.53 5.42
C ASN A 30 -7.55 -12.98 3.98
N GLY A 31 -6.49 -13.80 3.86
CA GLY A 31 -5.98 -14.32 2.59
C GLY A 31 -5.03 -13.39 1.82
N ILE A 32 -4.78 -12.16 2.30
CA ILE A 32 -3.85 -11.21 1.68
C ILE A 32 -2.51 -11.22 2.41
N LYS A 33 -1.41 -11.32 1.65
CA LYS A 33 -0.05 -11.31 2.22
C LYS A 33 0.23 -9.98 2.92
N VAL A 34 0.68 -10.07 4.16
CA VAL A 34 1.18 -8.92 4.92
C VAL A 34 2.66 -8.78 4.63
N LEU A 35 3.10 -7.60 4.22
CA LEU A 35 4.49 -7.32 3.89
C LEU A 35 5.05 -6.20 4.78
N LYS A 36 6.34 -6.30 5.05
CA LYS A 36 7.17 -5.23 5.58
C LYS A 36 8.39 -5.04 4.69
N GLY A 37 8.99 -3.85 4.74
CA GLY A 37 10.31 -3.66 4.14
C GLY A 37 11.35 -4.42 4.96
N LYS A 38 12.33 -5.02 4.28
CA LYS A 38 13.47 -5.65 4.96
C LYS A 38 14.29 -4.59 5.68
N ASP A 39 14.78 -4.93 6.86
CA ASP A 39 15.70 -4.08 7.61
C ASP A 39 16.90 -3.64 6.76
N GLY A 40 17.31 -2.38 6.92
CA GLY A 40 18.41 -1.79 6.15
C GLY A 40 18.09 -1.37 4.71
N THR A 41 16.89 -1.66 4.18
CA THR A 41 16.50 -1.25 2.81
C THR A 41 15.91 0.16 2.73
N GLY A 42 15.53 0.75 3.86
CA GLY A 42 14.83 2.05 3.93
C GLY A 42 13.43 2.03 3.29
N LYS A 43 12.88 0.85 2.98
CA LYS A 43 11.56 0.72 2.35
C LYS A 43 10.46 0.70 3.40
N HIS A 44 9.88 1.87 3.64
CA HIS A 44 8.74 2.02 4.55
C HIS A 44 7.38 1.78 3.88
N GLY A 45 7.33 1.58 2.56
CA GLY A 45 6.09 1.40 1.80
C GLY A 45 5.73 -0.07 1.53
N LEU A 46 4.72 -0.25 0.67
CA LEU A 46 4.46 -1.51 -0.05
C LEU A 46 5.12 -1.43 -1.44
N PRO A 47 5.19 -2.53 -2.23
CA PRO A 47 5.73 -2.46 -3.58
C PRO A 47 4.83 -1.65 -4.52
N GLU A 48 5.41 -0.93 -5.49
CA GLU A 48 4.66 -0.15 -6.48
C GLU A 48 4.10 -1.01 -7.62
N SER A 49 4.65 -2.21 -7.79
CA SER A 49 4.12 -3.25 -8.66
C SER A 49 4.06 -4.56 -7.91
N SER A 50 3.04 -5.36 -8.16
CA SER A 50 2.94 -6.69 -7.59
C SER A 50 3.88 -7.67 -8.28
N HIS A 51 4.27 -8.71 -7.55
CA HIS A 51 5.03 -9.81 -8.12
C HIS A 51 4.25 -11.13 -8.12
N SER A 52 3.33 -11.32 -7.17
CA SER A 52 2.63 -12.60 -7.00
C SER A 52 1.23 -12.50 -6.40
N SER A 53 0.73 -11.30 -6.11
CA SER A 53 -0.56 -11.12 -5.42
C SER A 53 -1.35 -9.95 -5.99
N ILE A 54 -2.66 -10.08 -6.07
CA ILE A 54 -3.55 -8.97 -6.47
C ILE A 54 -3.61 -7.83 -5.42
N ALA A 55 -3.17 -8.10 -4.19
CA ALA A 55 -3.05 -7.09 -3.15
C ALA A 55 -1.97 -7.46 -2.12
N TYR A 56 -1.46 -6.44 -1.44
CA TYR A 56 -0.60 -6.55 -0.27
C TYR A 56 -1.10 -5.65 0.84
N LEU A 57 -0.87 -6.10 2.08
CA LEU A 57 -1.23 -5.38 3.30
C LEU A 57 0.03 -5.02 4.07
N LYS A 58 0.03 -3.87 4.73
CA LYS A 58 1.02 -3.48 5.71
C LYS A 58 0.31 -3.12 7.01
N MET A 59 0.85 -3.62 8.11
CA MET A 59 0.41 -3.30 9.46
C MET A 59 1.35 -2.28 10.09
N ASN A 60 0.82 -1.54 11.06
CA ASN A 60 1.61 -0.74 11.97
C ASN A 60 2.27 -1.66 13.02
N PRO A 61 3.35 -1.23 13.68
CA PRO A 61 3.98 -1.97 14.77
C PRO A 61 3.01 -2.34 15.92
N ASP A 62 1.98 -1.53 16.13
CA ASP A 62 0.91 -1.76 17.11
C ASP A 62 -0.14 -2.81 16.66
N GLY A 63 0.02 -3.40 15.46
CA GLY A 63 -0.91 -4.37 14.89
C GLY A 63 -2.18 -3.76 14.33
N THR A 64 -2.23 -2.43 14.17
CA THR A 64 -3.32 -1.75 13.45
C THR A 64 -3.05 -1.70 11.96
N PHE A 65 -4.11 -1.52 11.17
CA PHE A 65 -4.00 -1.31 9.72
C PHE A 65 -3.19 -0.05 9.41
N ASN A 66 -2.17 -0.18 8.56
CA ASN A 66 -1.39 0.96 8.07
C ASN A 66 -1.80 1.29 6.63
N THR A 67 -1.52 0.37 5.70
CA THR A 67 -1.73 0.60 4.26
C THR A 67 -2.04 -0.71 3.55
N MET A 68 -2.89 -0.67 2.53
CA MET A 68 -3.16 -1.76 1.60
C MET A 68 -3.01 -1.28 0.18
N ARG A 69 -2.32 -2.06 -0.65
CA ARG A 69 -2.19 -1.80 -2.08
C ARG A 69 -2.89 -2.87 -2.90
N ILE A 70 -3.64 -2.44 -3.90
CA ILE A 70 -4.43 -3.28 -4.80
C ILE A 70 -3.91 -3.05 -6.21
N TYR A 71 -3.61 -4.16 -6.88
CA TYR A 71 -3.00 -4.18 -8.20
C TYR A 71 -3.98 -4.72 -9.24
N ASP A 72 -3.79 -4.33 -10.48
CA ASP A 72 -4.49 -4.96 -11.61
C ASP A 72 -3.82 -6.27 -12.05
N GLU A 73 -4.40 -6.90 -13.07
CA GLU A 73 -3.90 -8.14 -13.67
C GLU A 73 -2.50 -7.98 -14.30
N LYS A 74 -2.09 -6.75 -14.60
CA LYS A 74 -0.74 -6.42 -15.08
C LYS A 74 0.20 -6.10 -13.91
N HIS A 75 -0.21 -6.43 -12.68
CA HIS A 75 0.50 -6.17 -11.45
C HIS A 75 0.81 -4.69 -11.18
N ARG A 76 0.03 -3.76 -11.74
CA ARG A 76 0.23 -2.32 -11.57
C ARG A 76 -0.64 -1.79 -10.43
N LEU A 77 -0.09 -0.93 -9.58
CA LEU A 77 -0.85 -0.32 -8.48
C LEU A 77 -2.00 0.52 -9.04
N ARG A 78 -3.22 0.25 -8.58
CA ARG A 78 -4.43 0.98 -8.95
C ARG A 78 -5.04 1.73 -7.78
N VAL A 79 -5.08 1.07 -6.63
CA VAL A 79 -5.67 1.63 -5.43
C VAL A 79 -4.74 1.39 -4.26
N GLU A 80 -4.43 2.45 -3.52
CA GLU A 80 -3.76 2.36 -2.24
C GLU A 80 -4.73 2.88 -1.18
N ILE A 81 -5.05 2.08 -0.17
CA ILE A 81 -5.87 2.51 0.97
C ILE A 81 -4.93 2.67 2.15
N ALA A 82 -4.91 3.83 2.78
CA ALA A 82 -4.00 4.14 3.87
C ALA A 82 -4.73 4.76 5.06
N TYR A 83 -4.20 4.49 6.26
CA TYR A 83 -4.70 5.01 7.52
C TYR A 83 -3.56 5.69 8.28
N HIS A 84 -3.29 6.93 7.91
CA HIS A 84 -2.31 7.79 8.56
C HIS A 84 -2.76 9.24 8.50
N SER A 85 -1.99 10.14 9.11
CA SER A 85 -2.21 11.58 8.96
C SER A 85 -1.98 11.96 7.50
N GLU A 86 -2.98 12.58 6.89
CA GLU A 86 -2.88 13.13 5.54
C GLU A 86 -3.16 14.63 5.64
N GLN A 87 -2.13 15.47 5.45
CA GLN A 87 -2.25 16.92 5.68
C GLN A 87 -3.32 17.57 4.79
N SER A 88 -3.48 17.07 3.56
CA SER A 88 -4.42 17.61 2.57
C SER A 88 -5.90 17.43 2.91
N ILE A 89 -6.24 16.47 3.79
CA ILE A 89 -7.65 16.14 4.11
C ILE A 89 -7.92 16.00 5.59
N GLY A 90 -6.87 15.92 6.42
CA GLY A 90 -6.98 15.62 7.83
C GLY A 90 -7.34 16.81 8.72
N LYS A 91 -7.21 18.07 8.29
CA LYS A 91 -7.50 19.28 9.10
C LYS A 91 -7.11 19.16 10.60
N GLY A 92 -5.95 18.55 10.91
CA GLY A 92 -5.48 18.32 12.29
C GLY A 92 -5.78 16.93 12.92
N GLN A 93 -6.44 16.02 12.21
CA GLN A 93 -6.63 14.63 12.65
C GLN A 93 -5.32 13.83 12.54
N GLN A 94 -4.99 13.11 13.61
CA GLN A 94 -3.77 12.30 13.67
C GLN A 94 -3.79 11.08 12.73
N ARG A 95 -4.96 10.55 12.38
CA ARG A 95 -5.13 9.40 11.48
C ARG A 95 -6.44 9.52 10.71
N VAL A 96 -6.38 9.48 9.38
CA VAL A 96 -7.56 9.52 8.51
C VAL A 96 -7.52 8.36 7.54
N LEU A 97 -8.62 7.63 7.41
CA LEU A 97 -8.74 6.58 6.41
C LEU A 97 -9.02 7.23 5.06
N HIS A 98 -8.09 7.07 4.14
CA HIS A 98 -8.17 7.63 2.80
C HIS A 98 -7.64 6.61 1.79
N TYR A 99 -7.90 6.88 0.51
CA TYR A 99 -7.37 6.06 -0.57
C TYR A 99 -6.87 6.92 -1.73
N HIS A 100 -5.83 6.43 -2.38
CA HIS A 100 -5.26 6.95 -3.61
C HIS A 100 -5.69 6.08 -4.78
N THR A 101 -6.20 6.70 -5.83
CA THR A 101 -6.40 6.05 -7.14
C THR A 101 -5.33 6.50 -8.10
N TYR A 102 -4.73 5.54 -8.80
CA TYR A 102 -3.64 5.77 -9.74
C TYR A 102 -4.09 5.51 -11.18
N GLY A 103 -3.72 6.43 -12.08
CA GLY A 103 -3.95 6.30 -13.52
C GLY A 103 -3.21 5.13 -14.16
N LYS A 104 -3.57 4.79 -15.41
CA LYS A 104 -2.97 3.68 -16.19
C LYS A 104 -1.45 3.83 -16.36
N GLU A 105 -0.98 5.07 -16.37
CA GLU A 105 0.41 5.52 -16.44
C GLU A 105 1.25 5.03 -15.25
N PHE A 106 0.66 4.94 -14.05
CA PHE A 106 1.40 4.61 -12.83
C PHE A 106 1.88 3.14 -12.86
N SER A 107 3.12 2.92 -12.43
CA SER A 107 3.80 1.60 -12.47
C SER A 107 3.92 0.98 -13.87
N SER A 108 3.73 1.77 -14.93
CA SER A 108 3.91 1.31 -16.32
C SER A 108 5.34 1.49 -16.84
N GLY A 109 6.16 2.30 -16.15
CA GLY A 109 7.50 2.70 -16.61
C GLY A 109 7.51 3.74 -17.73
N GLN A 110 6.34 4.16 -18.24
CA GLN A 110 6.24 5.00 -19.44
C GLN A 110 6.23 6.51 -19.15
N SER A 111 5.83 6.95 -17.95
CA SER A 111 5.69 8.38 -17.63
C SER A 111 6.13 8.71 -16.20
N THR A 112 6.82 9.85 -16.05
CA THR A 112 7.19 10.43 -14.75
C THR A 112 6.02 11.17 -14.10
N GLU A 113 5.06 11.63 -14.90
CA GLU A 113 3.78 12.20 -14.47
C GLU A 113 2.69 11.13 -14.47
N PHE A 114 1.90 11.10 -13.40
CA PHE A 114 0.79 10.19 -13.25
C PHE A 114 -0.33 10.87 -12.49
N SER A 115 -1.57 10.58 -12.87
CA SER A 115 -2.72 11.02 -12.10
C SER A 115 -2.79 10.21 -10.80
N ARG A 116 -2.67 10.91 -9.67
CA ARG A 116 -2.97 10.39 -8.33
C ARG A 116 -4.07 11.26 -7.74
N THR A 117 -5.19 10.63 -7.42
CA THR A 117 -6.30 11.31 -6.76
C THR A 117 -6.48 10.76 -5.37
N THR A 118 -6.51 11.64 -4.39
CA THR A 118 -6.73 11.29 -2.99
C THR A 118 -8.20 11.50 -2.62
N HIS A 119 -8.78 10.51 -1.97
CA HIS A 119 -10.17 10.52 -1.54
C HIS A 119 -10.30 10.06 -0.09
N ILE A 120 -11.17 10.70 0.69
CA ILE A 120 -11.53 10.21 2.02
C ILE A 120 -12.34 8.93 1.88
N LEU A 121 -11.99 7.92 2.67
CA LEU A 121 -12.73 6.67 2.70
C LEU A 121 -13.80 6.69 3.79
N HIS A 122 -15.03 7.08 3.41
CA HIS A 122 -16.17 7.03 4.32
C HIS A 122 -16.67 5.61 4.60
N LYS A 123 -17.17 5.35 5.81
CA LYS A 123 -17.77 4.05 6.22
C LYS A 123 -18.89 3.56 5.28
N ASN A 124 -19.60 4.50 4.65
CA ASN A 124 -20.72 4.18 3.76
C ASN A 124 -20.29 3.81 2.35
N SER A 125 -19.03 4.05 1.98
CA SER A 125 -18.51 3.77 0.63
C SER A 125 -18.47 2.26 0.34
N LYS A 126 -18.77 1.88 -0.91
CA LYS A 126 -18.64 0.49 -1.37
C LYS A 126 -17.24 -0.08 -1.14
N LEU A 127 -16.21 0.74 -1.35
CA LEU A 127 -14.81 0.37 -1.12
C LEU A 127 -14.57 0.04 0.36
N TYR A 128 -15.09 0.84 1.29
CA TYR A 128 -14.98 0.56 2.71
C TYR A 128 -15.65 -0.77 3.05
N LYS A 129 -16.90 -0.98 2.62
CA LYS A 129 -17.62 -2.23 2.89
C LYS A 129 -16.90 -3.47 2.37
N LYS A 130 -16.22 -3.36 1.22
CA LYS A 130 -15.42 -4.43 0.61
C LYS A 130 -14.14 -4.75 1.39
N TYR A 131 -13.45 -3.72 1.89
CA TYR A 131 -12.14 -3.86 2.52
C TYR A 131 -12.14 -3.70 4.05
N LYS A 132 -13.30 -3.46 4.68
CA LYS A 132 -13.42 -3.25 6.14
C LYS A 132 -12.84 -4.38 6.98
N LYS A 133 -12.87 -5.61 6.47
CA LYS A 133 -12.28 -6.78 7.15
C LYS A 133 -10.77 -6.65 7.37
N PHE A 134 -10.08 -5.82 6.57
CA PHE A 134 -8.65 -5.56 6.69
C PHE A 134 -8.34 -4.38 7.62
N PHE A 135 -9.31 -3.52 7.93
CA PHE A 135 -9.14 -2.29 8.71
C PHE A 135 -9.12 -2.55 10.22
N ARG A 136 -8.24 -3.46 10.65
CA ARG A 136 -8.06 -3.79 12.06
C ARG A 136 -7.56 -2.57 12.84
N GLY A 137 -8.25 -2.22 13.93
CA GLY A 137 -7.86 -1.11 14.80
C GLY A 137 -8.01 0.29 14.19
N VAL A 138 -8.70 0.40 13.04
CA VAL A 138 -9.05 1.70 12.44
C VAL A 138 -10.24 2.29 13.19
N ASN A 139 -10.11 3.52 13.65
CA ASN A 139 -11.17 4.25 14.33
C ASN A 139 -11.48 5.51 13.51
N ILE A 140 -12.60 5.47 12.79
CA ILE A 140 -13.10 6.54 11.92
C ILE A 140 -14.56 6.85 12.25
#